data_AF-A0A7S2YT59-F1
#
_entry.id   AF-A0A7S2YT59-F1
#
_cell.length_a   1.000
_cell.length_b   1.000
_cell.length_c   1.000
_cell.angle_alpha   90.00
_cell.angle_beta   90.00
_cell.angle_gamma   90.00
#
_symmetry.space_group_name_H-M   'P 1'
#
loop_
_entity.id
_entity.type
_entity.pdbx_description
1 polymer ?
#
loop_
_entity_poly.entity_id
_entity_poly.type
_entity_poly.pdbx_seq_one_letter_code
_entity_poly.pdbx_strand_id
1 'polypeptide(L)'
;MSMYNRHTLLSTLEHDVNVSVTEKTAAFKLLQTILKNLVASPTEAKFRQLRLSNPKIQSMTRHTCLLQYLQMTIGFQTTQNAEGQAILQIPDALVLDATLMQEAYSTAQTIYQRLAAQCPTLTKSSSSVSTTSSSTSSLPLSEKQKARLLAEQKEAAEKEEARQARKRTAAQIKIDKHVRQTDENWKPSVSAAAAKAGDAMTTFRDKFGEN
;
A
#
# COMPACT_ATOMS: atom_id res chain seq x y z
N MET A 1 15.84 -13.55 -30.23
CA MET A 1 15.78 -13.99 -28.82
C MET A 1 14.33 -14.32 -28.49
N SER A 2 14.06 -15.56 -28.07
CA SER A 2 12.73 -16.19 -28.16
C SER A 2 11.68 -15.54 -27.24
N MET A 3 10.54 -15.10 -27.81
CA MET A 3 9.41 -14.57 -27.04
C MET A 3 8.85 -15.60 -26.03
N TYR A 4 9.05 -16.90 -26.30
CA TYR A 4 8.56 -18.01 -25.48
C TYR A 4 9.11 -18.04 -24.03
N ASN A 5 10.25 -17.40 -23.75
CA ASN A 5 10.82 -17.46 -22.40
C ASN A 5 10.16 -16.50 -21.40
N ARG A 6 9.42 -15.48 -21.85
CA ARG A 6 8.89 -14.42 -20.97
C ARG A 6 7.76 -14.92 -20.06
N HIS A 7 6.82 -15.68 -20.61
CA HIS A 7 5.70 -16.23 -19.84
C HIS A 7 6.13 -17.33 -18.87
N THR A 8 7.17 -18.08 -19.23
CA THR A 8 7.70 -19.16 -18.39
C THR A 8 8.21 -18.63 -17.06
N LEU A 9 8.89 -17.48 -17.04
CA LEU A 9 9.44 -16.89 -15.80
C LEU A 9 8.35 -16.56 -14.76
N LEU A 10 7.24 -15.95 -15.19
CA LEU A 10 6.14 -15.66 -14.27
C LEU A 10 5.42 -16.93 -13.81
N SER A 11 5.27 -17.90 -14.72
CA SER A 11 4.67 -19.19 -14.42
C SER A 11 5.50 -19.99 -13.40
N THR A 12 6.83 -19.92 -13.46
CA THR A 12 7.72 -20.56 -12.48
C THR A 12 7.41 -20.09 -11.06
N LEU A 13 7.27 -18.77 -10.84
CA LEU A 13 6.92 -18.24 -9.52
C LEU A 13 5.48 -18.60 -9.11
N GLU A 14 4.54 -18.59 -10.06
CA GLU A 14 3.15 -18.97 -9.79
C GLU A 14 3.06 -20.39 -9.20
N HIS A 15 3.83 -21.32 -9.73
CA HIS A 15 3.83 -22.74 -9.31
C HIS A 15 4.86 -23.07 -8.22
N ASP A 16 5.66 -22.10 -7.76
CA ASP A 16 6.70 -22.35 -6.74
C ASP A 16 6.08 -22.70 -5.37
N VAL A 17 6.15 -23.95 -4.96
CA VAL A 17 5.57 -24.42 -3.69
C VAL A 17 6.27 -23.87 -2.44
N ASN A 18 7.48 -23.30 -2.59
CA ASN A 18 8.26 -22.79 -1.46
C ASN A 18 7.84 -21.38 -1.02
N VAL A 19 7.07 -20.68 -1.86
CA VAL A 19 6.61 -19.31 -1.58
C VAL A 19 5.13 -19.33 -1.21
N SER A 20 4.79 -18.66 -0.12
CA SER A 20 3.40 -18.59 0.34
C SER A 20 2.50 -17.87 -0.68
N VAL A 21 1.23 -18.28 -0.80
CA VAL A 21 0.26 -17.67 -1.73
C VAL A 21 0.07 -16.18 -1.44
N THR A 22 0.11 -15.78 -0.16
CA THR A 22 0.00 -14.38 0.27
C THR A 22 1.19 -13.55 -0.21
N GLU A 23 2.41 -14.08 -0.10
CA GLU A 23 3.63 -13.43 -0.58
C GLU A 23 3.63 -13.30 -2.10
N LYS A 24 3.30 -14.38 -2.83
CA LYS A 24 3.14 -14.32 -4.29
C LYS A 24 2.13 -13.25 -4.69
N THR A 25 0.95 -13.25 -4.05
CA THR A 25 -0.12 -12.28 -4.33
C THR A 25 0.35 -10.84 -4.10
N ALA A 26 1.10 -10.59 -3.02
CA ALA A 26 1.67 -9.27 -2.75
C ALA A 26 2.73 -8.86 -3.78
N ALA A 27 3.60 -9.78 -4.19
CA ALA A 27 4.63 -9.53 -5.20
C ALA A 27 4.01 -9.22 -6.58
N PHE A 28 3.03 -10.02 -7.03
CA PHE A 28 2.33 -9.79 -8.29
C PHE A 28 1.49 -8.50 -8.28
N LYS A 29 0.90 -8.13 -7.14
CA LYS A 29 0.22 -6.83 -6.99
C LYS A 29 1.17 -5.64 -7.15
N LEU A 30 2.38 -5.76 -6.60
CA LEU A 30 3.41 -4.72 -6.75
C LEU A 30 3.90 -4.65 -8.19
N LEU A 31 4.18 -5.80 -8.82
CA LEU A 31 4.55 -5.89 -10.23
C LEU A 31 3.49 -5.24 -11.13
N GLN A 32 2.21 -5.54 -10.90
CA GLN A 32 1.09 -4.92 -11.61
C GLN A 32 1.09 -3.39 -11.45
N THR A 33 1.37 -2.89 -10.26
CA THR A 33 1.43 -1.44 -9.99
C THR A 33 2.57 -0.77 -10.77
N ILE A 34 3.74 -1.40 -10.80
CA ILE A 34 4.90 -0.91 -11.56
C ILE A 34 4.57 -0.86 -13.06
N LEU A 35 4.06 -1.97 -13.61
CA LEU A 35 3.67 -2.08 -15.01
C LEU A 35 2.57 -1.07 -15.39
N LYS A 36 1.56 -0.90 -14.54
CA LYS A 36 0.48 0.07 -14.75
C LYS A 36 1.02 1.49 -14.87
N ASN A 37 1.94 1.87 -13.98
CA ASN A 37 2.53 3.21 -13.98
C ASN A 37 3.39 3.44 -15.23
N LEU A 38 4.13 2.41 -15.68
CA LEU A 38 4.90 2.46 -16.92
C LEU A 38 4.02 2.60 -18.16
N VAL A 39 2.91 1.85 -18.23
CA VAL A 39 1.94 1.97 -19.32
C VAL A 39 1.28 3.35 -19.33
N ALA A 40 0.90 3.87 -18.16
CA ALA A 40 0.24 5.17 -18.06
C ALA A 40 1.16 6.35 -18.43
N SER A 41 2.43 6.29 -18.01
CA SER A 41 3.40 7.37 -18.17
C SER A 41 4.78 6.82 -18.54
N PRO A 42 4.99 6.35 -19.79
CA PRO A 42 6.23 5.69 -20.19
C PRO A 42 7.43 6.64 -20.26
N THR A 43 7.22 7.95 -20.34
CA THR A 43 8.28 8.97 -20.42
C THR A 43 8.73 9.48 -19.05
N GLU A 44 8.00 9.19 -17.98
CA GLU A 44 8.28 9.78 -16.67
C GLU A 44 9.43 9.05 -15.96
N ALA A 45 10.53 9.76 -15.71
CA ALA A 45 11.75 9.21 -15.14
C ALA A 45 11.52 8.50 -13.79
N LYS A 46 10.57 8.99 -12.98
CA LYS A 46 10.25 8.40 -11.67
C LYS A 46 9.72 6.96 -11.75
N PHE A 47 9.10 6.58 -12.86
CA PHE A 47 8.57 5.22 -13.07
C PHE A 47 9.56 4.30 -13.77
N ARG A 48 10.56 4.89 -14.44
CA ARG A 48 11.69 4.16 -15.05
C ARG A 48 12.76 3.77 -14.04
N GLN A 49 12.69 4.26 -12.80
CA GLN A 49 13.65 3.99 -11.74
C GLN A 49 12.98 3.37 -10.51
N LEU A 50 13.51 2.26 -10.05
CA LEU A 50 13.06 1.57 -8.83
C LEU A 50 14.23 1.46 -7.85
N ARG A 51 14.05 2.01 -6.65
CA ARG A 51 15.05 1.94 -5.59
C ARG A 51 14.99 0.57 -4.90
N LEU A 52 16.08 -0.20 -4.93
CA LEU A 52 16.15 -1.50 -4.25
C LEU A 52 16.20 -1.36 -2.73
N SER A 53 16.46 -0.17 -2.20
CA SER A 53 16.35 0.16 -0.78
C SER A 53 14.90 0.18 -0.28
N ASN A 54 13.90 0.25 -1.17
CA ASN A 54 12.50 0.19 -0.76
C ASN A 54 12.13 -1.26 -0.38
N PRO A 55 11.66 -1.52 0.86
CA PRO A 55 11.40 -2.88 1.34
C PRO A 55 10.38 -3.64 0.49
N LYS A 56 9.41 -2.94 -0.12
CA LYS A 56 8.41 -3.58 -1.00
C LYS A 56 9.04 -4.06 -2.29
N ILE A 57 9.87 -3.22 -2.91
CA ILE A 57 10.60 -3.57 -4.13
C ILE A 57 11.60 -4.69 -3.80
N GLN A 58 12.34 -4.55 -2.69
CA GLN A 58 13.29 -5.55 -2.24
C GLN A 58 12.64 -6.93 -2.07
N SER A 59 11.48 -7.00 -1.39
CA SER A 59 10.74 -8.25 -1.21
C SER A 59 10.36 -8.89 -2.54
N MET A 60 9.88 -8.11 -3.51
CA MET A 60 9.54 -8.61 -4.84
C MET A 60 10.79 -9.07 -5.61
N THR A 61 11.88 -8.30 -5.55
CA THR A 61 13.13 -8.60 -6.26
C THR A 61 13.96 -9.72 -5.63
N ARG A 62 13.63 -10.17 -4.41
CA ARG A 62 14.19 -11.41 -3.84
C ARG A 62 13.86 -12.62 -4.71
N HIS A 63 12.72 -12.59 -5.39
CA HIS A 63 12.36 -13.61 -6.38
C HIS A 63 13.07 -13.31 -7.70
N THR A 64 14.12 -14.08 -7.99
CA THR A 64 14.93 -13.95 -9.20
C THR A 64 14.09 -14.02 -10.48
N CYS A 65 13.01 -14.79 -10.50
CA CYS A 65 12.09 -14.89 -11.63
C CYS A 65 11.44 -13.55 -11.98
N LEU A 66 11.02 -12.75 -10.99
CA LEU A 66 10.41 -11.43 -11.23
C LEU A 66 11.45 -10.41 -11.67
N LEU A 67 12.63 -10.47 -11.08
CA LEU A 67 13.75 -9.61 -11.46
C LEU A 67 14.14 -9.86 -12.92
N GLN A 68 14.36 -11.13 -13.30
CA GLN A 68 14.67 -11.52 -14.67
C GLN A 68 13.54 -11.17 -15.62
N TYR A 69 12.28 -11.32 -15.20
CA TYR A 69 11.15 -10.92 -16.02
C TYR A 69 11.16 -9.41 -16.33
N LEU A 70 11.43 -8.55 -15.33
CA LEU A 70 11.57 -7.11 -15.53
C LEU A 70 12.75 -6.76 -16.44
N GLN A 71 13.89 -7.45 -16.28
CA GLN A 71 15.09 -7.23 -17.08
C GLN A 71 14.88 -7.66 -18.55
N MET A 72 14.28 -8.83 -18.78
CA MET A 72 14.13 -9.38 -20.13
C MET A 72 12.93 -8.82 -20.89
N THR A 73 11.85 -8.46 -20.20
CA THR A 73 10.61 -8.01 -20.84
C THR A 73 10.61 -6.50 -21.03
N ILE A 74 10.99 -5.75 -20.00
CA ILE A 74 10.93 -4.27 -20.03
C ILE A 74 12.30 -3.67 -20.33
N GLY A 75 13.38 -4.38 -20.01
CA GLY A 75 14.75 -3.85 -20.16
C GLY A 75 15.26 -3.09 -18.94
N PHE A 76 14.75 -3.40 -17.74
CA PHE A 76 15.36 -2.89 -16.51
C PHE A 76 16.81 -3.37 -16.38
N GLN A 77 17.69 -2.49 -15.90
CA GLN A 77 19.09 -2.81 -15.63
C GLN A 77 19.44 -2.40 -14.21
N THR A 78 20.27 -3.20 -13.54
CA THR A 78 20.75 -2.87 -12.20
C THR A 78 21.92 -1.90 -12.33
N THR A 79 21.74 -0.66 -11.88
CA THR A 79 22.77 0.37 -11.85
C THR A 79 22.97 0.86 -10.42
N GLN A 80 24.06 1.58 -10.17
CA GLN A 80 24.27 2.27 -8.91
C GLN A 80 23.97 3.75 -9.09
N ASN A 81 23.22 4.33 -8.16
CA ASN A 81 22.99 5.78 -8.12
C ASN A 81 24.26 6.52 -7.68
N ALA A 82 24.30 7.85 -7.83
CA ALA A 82 25.41 8.69 -7.37
C ALA A 82 25.74 8.52 -5.86
N GLU A 83 24.76 8.07 -5.07
CA GLU A 83 24.88 7.76 -3.65
C GLU A 83 25.38 6.33 -3.35
N GLY A 84 25.77 5.56 -4.38
CA GLY A 84 26.21 4.17 -4.26
C GLY A 84 25.09 3.15 -4.00
N GLN A 85 23.82 3.59 -3.99
CA GLN A 85 22.67 2.69 -3.78
C GLN A 85 22.31 1.95 -5.07
N ALA A 86 22.05 0.64 -4.96
CA ALA A 86 21.60 -0.16 -6.09
C ALA A 86 20.15 0.22 -6.50
N ILE A 87 19.95 0.51 -7.78
CA ILE A 87 18.67 0.86 -8.38
C ILE A 87 18.43 -0.02 -9.62
N LEU A 88 17.16 -0.26 -9.94
CA LEU A 88 16.76 -0.83 -11.22
C LEU A 88 16.27 0.33 -12.10
N GLN A 89 16.96 0.57 -13.21
CA GLN A 89 16.66 1.66 -14.13
C GLN A 89 16.48 1.15 -15.56
N ILE A 90 15.50 1.69 -16.27
CA ILE A 90 15.37 1.53 -17.73
C ILE A 90 16.29 2.56 -18.40
N PRO A 91 17.24 2.16 -19.26
CA PRO A 91 18.08 3.10 -20.00
C PRO A 91 17.27 4.05 -20.86
N ASP A 92 17.63 5.34 -20.89
CA ASP A 92 16.87 6.34 -21.67
C ASP A 92 16.95 6.11 -23.19
N ALA A 93 18.02 5.45 -23.65
CA ALA A 93 18.18 5.04 -25.04
C ALA A 93 17.21 3.92 -25.46
N LEU A 94 16.57 3.23 -24.52
CA LEU A 94 15.66 2.13 -24.82
C LEU A 94 14.26 2.68 -25.13
N VAL A 95 13.81 2.48 -26.37
CA VAL A 95 12.43 2.76 -26.75
C VAL A 95 11.55 1.63 -26.24
N LEU A 96 10.64 1.97 -25.33
CA LEU A 96 9.66 1.03 -24.78
C LEU A 96 8.51 0.84 -25.78
N ASP A 97 8.31 -0.41 -26.21
CA ASP A 97 7.14 -0.78 -27.01
C ASP A 97 5.89 -0.82 -26.13
N ALA A 98 4.94 0.07 -26.42
CA ALA A 98 3.68 0.17 -25.69
C ALA A 98 2.85 -1.13 -25.75
N THR A 99 2.91 -1.85 -26.87
CA THR A 99 2.16 -3.09 -27.05
C THR A 99 2.68 -4.19 -26.12
N LEU A 100 4.00 -4.33 -26.05
CA LEU A 100 4.69 -5.28 -25.17
C LEU A 100 4.43 -4.97 -23.70
N MET A 101 4.48 -3.68 -23.30
CA MET A 101 4.17 -3.29 -21.93
C MET A 101 2.72 -3.60 -21.54
N GLN A 102 1.78 -3.38 -22.46
CA GLN A 102 0.36 -3.69 -22.23
C GLN A 102 0.13 -5.20 -22.07
N GLU A 103 0.78 -6.02 -22.89
CA GLU A 103 0.75 -7.48 -22.80
C GLU A 103 1.37 -7.99 -21.49
N ALA A 104 2.51 -7.41 -21.09
CA ALA A 104 3.16 -7.73 -19.82
C ALA A 104 2.24 -7.40 -18.63
N TYR A 105 1.55 -6.26 -18.69
CA TYR A 105 0.57 -5.85 -17.70
C TYR A 105 -0.63 -6.80 -17.63
N SER A 106 -1.24 -7.16 -18.77
CA SER A 106 -2.38 -8.07 -18.79
C SER A 106 -2.03 -9.47 -18.28
N THR A 107 -0.83 -9.95 -18.61
CA THR A 107 -0.30 -11.24 -18.12
C THR A 107 -0.16 -11.23 -16.60
N ALA A 108 0.51 -10.21 -16.05
CA ALA A 108 0.68 -10.07 -14.60
C ALA A 108 -0.66 -9.92 -13.87
N GLN A 109 -1.61 -9.18 -14.46
CA GLN A 109 -2.96 -9.03 -13.91
C GLN A 109 -3.72 -10.35 -13.89
N THR A 110 -3.63 -11.17 -14.94
CA THR A 110 -4.29 -12.47 -15.01
C THR A 110 -3.76 -13.42 -13.93
N ILE A 111 -2.44 -13.48 -13.75
CA ILE A 111 -1.81 -14.29 -12.70
C ILE A 111 -2.22 -13.80 -11.31
N TYR A 112 -2.21 -12.48 -11.09
CA TYR A 112 -2.66 -11.90 -9.82
C TYR A 112 -4.10 -12.29 -9.49
N GLN A 113 -5.01 -12.24 -10.46
CA GLN A 113 -6.42 -12.63 -10.26
C GLN A 113 -6.56 -14.12 -9.89
N ARG A 114 -5.77 -15.01 -10.52
CA ARG A 114 -5.77 -16.44 -10.17
C ARG A 114 -5.25 -16.68 -8.76
N LEU A 115 -4.13 -16.04 -8.39
CA LEU A 115 -3.56 -16.17 -7.04
C LEU A 115 -4.47 -15.56 -5.97
N ALA A 116 -5.11 -14.44 -6.26
CA ALA A 116 -6.06 -13.80 -5.36
C ALA A 116 -7.29 -14.70 -5.10
N ALA A 117 -7.76 -15.45 -6.10
CA ALA A 117 -8.84 -16.42 -5.94
C ALA A 117 -8.44 -17.64 -5.09
N GLN A 118 -7.14 -18.01 -5.07
CA GLN A 118 -6.62 -19.12 -4.27
C GLN A 118 -6.38 -18.76 -2.80
N CYS A 119 -6.41 -17.47 -2.44
CA CYS A 119 -6.15 -17.01 -1.09
C CYS A 119 -7.50 -16.86 -0.32
N PRO A 120 -7.86 -17.78 0.60
CA PRO A 120 -9.23 -17.82 1.14
C PRO A 120 -9.56 -16.79 2.23
N THR A 121 -8.73 -15.76 2.46
CA THR A 121 -8.81 -14.98 3.70
C THR A 121 -8.79 -13.46 3.52
N LEU A 122 -9.89 -12.88 4.06
CA LEU A 122 -10.10 -11.50 4.52
C LEU A 122 -10.44 -10.45 3.47
N THR A 123 -11.52 -10.68 2.72
CA THR A 123 -12.33 -9.60 2.15
C THR A 123 -13.01 -8.82 3.27
N LYS A 124 -12.32 -7.82 3.82
CA LYS A 124 -12.98 -6.61 4.31
C LYS A 124 -13.04 -5.65 3.11
N SER A 125 -14.27 -5.36 2.68
CA SER A 125 -14.73 -4.26 1.80
C SER A 125 -14.81 -4.44 0.28
N SER A 126 -16.03 -4.11 -0.18
CA SER A 126 -16.43 -3.43 -1.42
C SER A 126 -16.26 -4.15 -2.76
N SER A 127 -17.31 -4.88 -3.13
CA SER A 127 -17.85 -4.77 -4.49
C SER A 127 -19.36 -4.99 -4.43
N SER A 128 -20.08 -3.90 -4.66
CA SER A 128 -21.38 -3.87 -5.31
C SER A 128 -21.34 -4.73 -6.57
N VAL A 129 -22.31 -5.60 -6.78
CA VAL A 129 -23.05 -5.84 -8.04
C VAL A 129 -23.98 -7.07 -7.88
N SER A 130 -25.27 -6.82 -8.13
CA SER A 130 -26.32 -7.74 -8.61
C SER A 130 -26.89 -8.83 -7.70
N THR A 131 -27.96 -8.44 -7.01
CA THR A 131 -29.27 -9.08 -6.96
C THR A 131 -29.48 -10.31 -7.86
N THR A 132 -29.50 -11.50 -7.26
CA THR A 132 -30.39 -12.59 -7.70
C THR A 132 -31.02 -13.22 -6.47
N SER A 133 -32.32 -12.98 -6.37
CA SER A 133 -33.28 -13.52 -5.42
C SER A 133 -33.32 -15.04 -5.47
N SER A 134 -33.16 -15.70 -4.32
CA SER A 134 -33.75 -17.02 -4.09
C SER A 134 -34.07 -17.23 -2.61
N SER A 135 -35.38 -17.28 -2.35
CA SER A 135 -36.08 -18.08 -1.35
C SER A 135 -35.45 -18.24 0.04
N THR A 136 -35.98 -17.44 0.96
CA THR A 136 -36.39 -17.79 2.32
C THR A 136 -36.40 -19.29 2.65
N SER A 137 -35.35 -19.75 3.34
CA SER A 137 -35.47 -20.82 4.33
C SER A 137 -34.91 -20.28 5.64
N SER A 138 -35.81 -19.82 6.50
CA SER A 138 -35.54 -19.30 7.84
C SER A 138 -35.08 -20.43 8.76
N LEU A 139 -33.80 -20.80 8.65
CA LEU A 139 -33.16 -21.54 9.73
C LEU A 139 -32.81 -20.53 10.84
N PRO A 140 -33.18 -20.80 12.10
CA PRO A 140 -32.86 -19.91 13.20
C PRO A 140 -31.32 -19.79 13.31
N LEU A 141 -30.81 -18.58 13.04
CA LEU A 141 -29.40 -18.24 13.20
C LEU A 141 -28.94 -18.64 14.60
N SER A 142 -27.86 -19.42 14.67
CA SER A 142 -27.28 -19.88 15.93
C SER A 142 -26.96 -18.68 16.82
N GLU A 143 -27.20 -18.80 18.12
CA GLU A 143 -26.96 -17.75 19.11
C GLU A 143 -25.54 -17.16 19.01
N LYS A 144 -24.56 -18.01 18.68
CA LYS A 144 -23.16 -17.61 18.42
C LYS A 144 -23.00 -16.70 17.20
N GLN A 145 -23.82 -16.86 16.16
CA GLN A 145 -23.82 -15.99 14.98
C GLN A 145 -24.47 -14.64 15.31
N LYS A 146 -25.53 -14.63 16.12
CA LYS A 146 -26.17 -13.38 16.59
C LYS A 146 -25.22 -12.54 17.44
N ALA A 147 -24.44 -13.17 18.32
CA ALA A 147 -23.44 -12.49 19.13
C ALA A 147 -22.34 -11.81 18.28
N ARG A 148 -21.89 -12.47 17.20
CA ARG A 148 -20.90 -11.88 16.28
C ARG A 148 -21.45 -10.66 15.53
N LEU A 149 -22.70 -10.74 15.07
CA LEU A 149 -23.34 -9.65 14.34
C LEU A 149 -23.53 -8.41 15.25
N LEU A 150 -23.97 -8.62 16.50
CA LEU A 150 -24.08 -7.54 17.47
C LEU A 150 -22.73 -6.90 17.82
N ALA A 151 -21.66 -7.69 17.94
CA ALA A 151 -20.33 -7.17 18.21
C ALA A 151 -19.80 -6.32 17.04
N GLU A 152 -19.98 -6.78 15.80
CA GLU A 152 -19.58 -6.04 14.60
C GLU A 152 -20.36 -4.73 14.46
N GLN A 153 -21.66 -4.75 14.77
CA GLN A 153 -22.50 -3.54 14.76
C GLN A 153 -22.04 -2.53 15.81
N LYS A 154 -21.66 -2.99 17.01
CA LYS A 154 -21.15 -2.13 18.09
C LYS A 154 -19.82 -1.49 17.71
N GLU A 155 -18.87 -2.26 17.17
CA GLU A 155 -17.57 -1.74 16.73
C GLU A 155 -17.73 -0.71 15.61
N ALA A 156 -18.65 -0.95 14.67
CA ALA A 156 -18.94 0.00 13.60
C ALA A 156 -19.51 1.33 14.12
N ALA A 157 -20.44 1.26 15.08
CA ALA A 157 -21.02 2.46 15.70
C ALA A 157 -19.98 3.26 16.49
N GLU A 158 -19.17 2.59 17.30
CA GLU A 158 -18.10 3.22 18.09
C GLU A 158 -17.05 3.90 17.19
N LYS A 159 -16.69 3.24 16.07
CA LYS A 159 -15.75 3.80 15.10
C LYS A 159 -16.28 5.05 14.41
N GLU A 160 -17.57 5.10 14.10
CA GLU A 160 -18.19 6.30 13.51
C GLU A 160 -18.32 7.42 14.54
N GLU A 161 -18.68 7.11 15.78
CA GLU A 161 -18.72 8.07 16.88
C GLU A 161 -17.33 8.69 17.12
N ALA A 162 -16.28 7.87 17.17
CA ALA A 162 -14.90 8.35 17.31
C ALA A 162 -14.49 9.26 16.13
N ARG A 163 -14.92 8.95 14.91
CA ARG A 163 -14.68 9.79 13.73
C ARG A 163 -15.41 11.12 13.84
N GLN A 164 -16.66 11.13 14.31
CA GLN A 164 -17.44 12.35 14.51
C GLN A 164 -16.88 13.21 15.63
N ALA A 165 -16.43 12.60 16.74
CA ALA A 165 -15.76 13.30 17.83
C ALA A 165 -14.50 14.03 17.34
N ARG A 166 -13.63 13.34 16.58
CA ARG A 166 -12.44 13.96 15.97
C ARG A 166 -12.79 15.11 15.03
N LYS A 167 -13.84 14.97 14.22
CA LYS A 167 -14.32 16.04 13.34
C LYS A 167 -14.81 17.26 14.14
N ARG A 168 -15.55 17.05 15.22
CA ARG A 168 -16.02 18.13 16.11
C ARG A 168 -14.86 18.88 16.75
N THR A 169 -13.88 18.15 17.31
CA THR A 169 -12.68 18.76 17.90
C THR A 169 -11.89 19.57 16.86
N ALA A 170 -11.69 19.02 15.66
CA ALA A 170 -10.99 19.72 14.59
C ALA A 170 -11.72 21.00 14.14
N ALA A 171 -13.05 20.96 14.05
CA ALA A 171 -13.87 22.14 13.74
C ALA A 171 -13.76 23.21 14.83
N GLN A 172 -13.79 22.81 16.10
CA GLN A 172 -13.63 23.73 17.24
C GLN A 172 -12.26 24.42 17.23
N ILE A 173 -11.18 23.67 16.97
CA ILE A 173 -9.83 24.24 16.82
C ILE A 173 -9.78 25.23 15.66
N LYS A 174 -10.46 24.93 14.55
CA LYS A 174 -10.50 25.82 13.37
C LYS A 174 -11.24 27.13 13.69
N ILE A 175 -12.37 27.05 14.41
CA ILE A 175 -13.12 28.22 14.86
C ILE A 175 -12.26 29.07 15.81
N ASP A 176 -11.66 28.46 16.84
CA ASP A 176 -10.77 29.15 17.77
C ASP A 176 -9.61 29.83 17.02
N LYS A 177 -8.92 29.10 16.12
CA LYS A 177 -7.85 29.68 15.29
C LYS A 177 -8.32 30.88 14.47
N HIS A 178 -9.54 30.85 13.94
CA HIS A 178 -10.09 31.96 13.18
C HIS A 178 -10.36 33.18 14.07
N VAL A 179 -10.97 32.97 15.24
CA VAL A 179 -11.19 34.03 16.24
C VAL A 179 -9.86 34.70 16.63
N ARG A 180 -8.80 33.90 16.87
CA ARG A 180 -7.46 34.43 17.18
C ARG A 180 -6.83 35.29 16.09
N GLN A 181 -7.22 35.08 14.84
CA GLN A 181 -6.68 35.82 13.69
C GLN A 181 -7.49 37.07 13.36
N THR A 182 -8.80 37.06 13.63
CA THR A 182 -9.73 38.11 13.21
C THR A 182 -10.04 39.11 14.32
N ASP A 183 -10.00 38.69 15.59
CA ASP A 183 -10.25 39.58 16.71
C ASP A 183 -8.98 40.37 17.09
N GLU A 184 -8.98 41.67 16.80
CA GLU A 184 -7.88 42.60 17.12
C GLU A 184 -7.62 42.73 18.63
N ASN A 185 -8.60 42.38 19.47
CA ASN A 185 -8.49 42.42 20.92
C ASN A 185 -8.04 41.08 21.53
N TRP A 186 -7.86 40.04 20.72
CA TRP A 186 -7.39 38.73 21.21
C TRP A 186 -5.92 38.80 21.61
N LYS A 187 -5.64 38.72 22.92
CA LYS A 187 -4.29 38.61 23.47
C LYS A 187 -4.07 37.19 24.00
N PRO A 188 -3.00 36.47 23.59
CA PRO A 188 -2.71 35.16 24.16
C PRO A 188 -2.44 35.31 25.67
N SER A 189 -3.25 34.64 26.50
CA SER A 189 -3.13 34.67 27.97
C SER A 189 -1.79 34.11 28.47
N VAL A 190 -1.05 33.39 27.63
CA VAL A 190 0.25 32.80 27.95
C VAL A 190 1.30 33.52 27.11
N SER A 191 2.23 34.22 27.77
CA SER A 191 3.33 34.89 27.07
C SER A 191 4.13 33.85 26.27
N ALA A 192 4.57 34.20 25.06
CA ALA A 192 5.37 33.32 24.22
C ALA A 192 6.65 32.80 24.93
N ALA A 193 7.11 33.49 25.98
CA ALA A 193 8.20 33.07 26.84
C ALA A 193 7.85 31.86 27.73
N ALA A 194 6.63 31.77 28.27
CA ALA A 194 6.20 30.64 29.09
C ALA A 194 5.94 29.36 28.28
N ALA A 195 5.61 29.47 26.99
CA ALA A 195 5.51 28.31 26.08
C ALA A 195 6.88 27.67 25.74
N LYS A 196 7.99 28.39 26.00
CA LYS A 196 9.36 27.88 25.79
C LYS A 196 9.97 27.27 27.05
N ALA A 197 9.32 27.42 28.21
CA ALA A 197 9.57 26.62 29.40
C ALA A 197 8.69 25.37 29.35
N GLY A 198 8.82 24.58 28.28
CA GLY A 198 8.48 23.17 28.37
C GLY A 198 9.43 22.60 29.42
N ASP A 199 8.89 22.44 30.63
CA ASP A 199 9.49 21.72 31.74
C ASP A 199 10.15 20.48 31.16
N ALA A 200 11.49 20.48 31.12
CA ALA A 200 12.26 19.36 30.66
C ALA A 200 11.88 18.24 31.62
N MET A 201 10.98 17.35 31.17
CA MET A 201 10.68 16.09 31.84
C MET A 201 12.02 15.36 31.97
N THR A 202 12.72 15.62 33.06
CA THR A 202 13.97 14.99 33.42
C THR A 202 13.58 13.57 33.76
N THR A 203 13.62 12.71 32.74
CA THR A 203 13.34 11.30 32.94
C THR A 203 14.38 10.77 33.91
N PHE A 204 13.97 9.87 34.80
CA PHE A 204 14.83 9.27 35.83
C PHE A 204 16.15 8.70 35.25
N ARG A 205 16.11 8.33 33.96
CA ARG A 205 17.23 7.82 33.18
C ARG A 205 18.35 8.84 32.96
N ASP A 206 18.04 10.13 32.86
CA ASP A 206 19.05 11.21 32.78
C ASP A 206 19.72 11.50 34.12
N LYS A 207 19.06 11.17 35.25
CA LYS A 207 19.62 11.39 36.59
C LYS A 207 20.45 10.23 37.11
N PHE A 208 20.22 9.01 36.61
CA PHE A 208 20.82 7.79 37.19
C PHE A 208 21.35 6.78 36.15
N GLY A 209 21.49 7.16 34.88
CA GLY A 209 22.13 6.33 33.87
C GLY A 209 23.65 6.35 34.01
N GLU A 210 24.20 5.25 34.54
CA GLU A 210 25.63 4.97 34.78
C GLU A 210 26.48 4.97 33.49
N ASN A 211 27.78 5.28 33.65
CA ASN A 211 28.85 5.26 32.64
C ASN A 211 29.08 3.87 32.03
#